data_AF-A0A8T5U4H7-F1
#
_entry.id   AF-A0A8T5U4H7-F1
#
_cell.length_a   1.000
_cell.length_b   1.000
_cell.length_c   1.000
_cell.angle_alpha   90.00
_cell.angle_beta   90.00
_cell.angle_gamma   90.00
#
_symmetry.space_group_name_H-M   'P 1'
#
loop_
_entity.id
_entity.type
_entity.pdbx_description
1 polymer ?
#
loop_
_entity_poly.entity_id
_entity_poly.type
_entity_poly.pdbx_seq_one_letter_code
_entity_poly.pdbx_strand_id
1 'polypeptide(L)'
;MSISNELVNHYPWLPSLRKFYKDTRELSYSEFVSEIFSNSDSVQISERVLNIFDAAFNNLEEIPDYKKDNLNIYVYILLQILIYALNNKIIRNRTANLYSKNAYIDMERDDNNSDLYDICKDLDLDIHFYDPPESYGLKIIKDQREKLETNFSIHY
;
A
#
# COMPACT_ATOMS: atom_id res chain seq x y z
N MET A 1 -12.34 8.78 -12.23
CA MET A 1 -12.66 8.53 -10.82
C MET A 1 -11.45 8.88 -10.00
N SER A 2 -11.63 9.56 -8.87
CA SER A 2 -10.57 9.76 -7.89
C SER A 2 -10.65 8.64 -6.87
N ILE A 3 -9.54 7.95 -6.63
CA ILE A 3 -9.41 6.96 -5.55
C ILE A 3 -9.82 7.57 -4.20
N SER A 4 -10.38 6.77 -3.30
CA SER A 4 -10.86 7.27 -2.01
C SER A 4 -9.69 7.64 -1.07
N ASN A 5 -9.90 8.63 -0.20
CA ASN A 5 -8.92 9.00 0.83
C ASN A 5 -8.62 7.84 1.78
N GLU A 6 -9.64 7.04 2.11
CA GLU A 6 -9.50 5.87 2.97
C GLU A 6 -8.53 4.85 2.37
N LEU A 7 -8.63 4.60 1.06
CA LEU A 7 -7.74 3.68 0.37
C LEU A 7 -6.29 4.20 0.35
N VAL A 8 -6.10 5.51 0.22
CA VAL A 8 -4.76 6.14 0.30
C VAL A 8 -4.19 6.10 1.73
N ASN A 9 -5.02 6.28 2.75
CA ASN A 9 -4.58 6.14 4.14
C ASN A 9 -4.15 4.70 4.44
N HIS A 10 -4.86 3.74 3.86
CA HIS A 10 -4.59 2.31 4.00
C HIS A 10 -3.33 1.88 3.24
N TYR A 11 -3.15 2.41 2.03
CA TYR A 11 -2.04 2.11 1.12
C TYR A 11 -1.29 3.41 0.78
N PRO A 12 -0.48 3.94 1.70
CA PRO A 12 0.17 5.25 1.53
C PRO A 12 1.25 5.27 0.44
N TRP A 13 1.62 4.10 -0.11
CA TRP A 13 2.50 3.98 -1.26
C TRP A 13 1.84 4.31 -2.61
N LEU A 14 0.52 4.50 -2.62
CA LEU A 14 -0.23 4.84 -3.83
C LEU A 14 0.13 6.23 -4.39
N PRO A 15 0.25 6.37 -5.73
CA PRO A 15 0.58 7.65 -6.36
C PRO A 15 -0.33 8.82 -5.98
N SER A 16 -1.62 8.57 -5.71
CA SER A 16 -2.56 9.62 -5.28
C SER A 16 -2.28 10.22 -3.92
N LEU A 17 -1.41 9.62 -3.08
CA LEU A 17 -0.85 10.29 -1.90
C LEU A 17 -0.35 11.70 -2.25
N ARG A 18 0.30 11.81 -3.42
CA ARG A 18 0.85 13.08 -3.93
C ARG A 18 -0.21 14.16 -4.17
N LYS A 19 -1.43 13.76 -4.50
CA LYS A 19 -2.56 14.66 -4.79
C LYS A 19 -3.26 15.07 -3.50
N PHE A 20 -3.51 14.12 -2.59
CA PHE A 20 -4.21 14.37 -1.33
C PHE A 20 -3.36 15.13 -0.31
N TYR A 21 -2.05 14.89 -0.31
CA TYR A 21 -1.10 15.55 0.59
C TYR A 21 -0.24 16.58 -0.16
N LYS A 22 -0.85 17.24 -1.15
CA LYS A 22 -0.16 18.31 -1.91
C LYS A 22 0.10 19.52 -1.03
N ASP A 23 -0.83 19.87 -0.16
CA ASP A 23 -0.73 21.02 0.76
C ASP A 23 0.42 20.81 1.76
N THR A 24 0.66 19.57 2.16
CA THR A 24 1.82 19.20 3.01
C THR A 24 3.17 19.40 2.32
N ARG A 25 3.20 19.62 0.99
CA ARG A 25 4.41 19.99 0.24
C ARG A 25 4.67 21.49 0.21
N GLU A 26 3.71 22.30 0.61
CA GLU A 26 3.95 23.74 0.77
C GLU A 26 4.82 23.99 2.01
N LEU A 27 4.84 23.05 2.95
CA LEU A 27 5.80 23.01 4.05
C LEU A 27 7.19 22.64 3.54
N SER A 28 8.21 23.32 4.05
CA SER A 28 9.58 22.84 3.94
C SER A 28 9.74 21.47 4.60
N TYR A 29 10.71 20.67 4.16
CA TYR A 29 10.98 19.36 4.77
C TYR A 29 11.21 19.45 6.29
N SER A 30 11.84 20.53 6.76
CA SER A 30 12.01 20.79 8.19
C SER A 30 10.68 21.04 8.90
N GLU A 31 9.79 21.84 8.33
CA GLU A 31 8.48 22.14 8.92
C GLU A 31 7.60 20.89 8.99
N PHE A 32 7.59 20.07 7.94
CA PHE A 32 6.87 18.81 7.93
C PHE A 32 7.37 17.84 9.02
N VAL A 33 8.69 17.68 9.13
CA VAL A 33 9.28 16.82 10.16
C VAL A 33 8.99 17.37 11.56
N SER A 34 9.09 18.69 11.75
CA SER A 34 8.74 19.35 13.00
C SER A 34 7.26 19.16 13.36
N GLU A 35 6.35 19.20 12.40
CA GLU A 35 4.92 18.94 12.61
C GLU A 35 4.68 17.50 13.09
N ILE A 36 5.30 16.51 12.44
CA ILE A 36 5.22 15.10 12.88
C ILE A 36 5.67 14.97 14.34
N PHE A 37 6.81 15.57 14.69
CA PHE A 37 7.35 15.46 16.05
C PHE A 37 6.60 16.32 17.08
N SER A 38 5.82 17.30 16.65
CA SER A 38 4.95 18.11 17.53
C SER A 38 3.57 17.50 17.73
N ASN A 39 3.21 16.49 16.94
CA ASN A 39 1.93 15.78 17.04
C ASN A 39 1.83 14.97 18.34
N SER A 40 0.64 14.87 18.93
CA SER A 40 0.36 14.01 20.08
C SER A 40 0.70 12.54 19.82
N ASP A 41 0.61 12.10 18.56
CA ASP A 41 0.87 10.74 18.12
C ASP A 41 2.34 10.51 17.70
N SER A 42 3.21 11.50 17.90
CA SER A 42 4.63 11.47 17.48
C SER A 42 5.39 10.25 18.01
N VAL A 43 5.14 9.86 19.27
CA VAL A 43 5.73 8.67 19.89
C VAL A 43 5.30 7.42 19.13
N GLN A 44 4.00 7.27 18.89
CA GLN A 44 3.44 6.13 18.17
C GLN A 44 3.95 6.05 16.73
N ILE A 45 4.03 7.19 16.03
CA ILE A 45 4.58 7.26 14.68
C ILE A 45 6.04 6.79 14.68
N SER A 46 6.84 7.31 15.61
CA SER A 46 8.27 6.98 15.72
C SER A 46 8.50 5.50 16.02
N GLU A 47 7.74 4.93 16.96
CA GLU A 47 7.80 3.51 17.29
C GLU A 47 7.46 2.62 16.09
N ARG A 48 6.39 2.94 15.33
CA ARG A 48 6.03 2.19 14.12
C ARG A 48 7.13 2.24 13.06
N VAL A 49 7.74 3.41 12.87
CA VAL A 49 8.84 3.58 11.92
C VAL A 49 10.04 2.72 12.33
N LEU A 50 10.40 2.72 13.61
CA LEU A 50 11.49 1.89 14.14
C LEU A 50 11.18 0.39 14.01
N ASN A 51 9.95 -0.04 14.33
CA ASN A 51 9.53 -1.43 14.18
C ASN A 51 9.64 -1.91 12.72
N ILE A 52 9.25 -1.08 11.75
CA ILE A 52 9.37 -1.40 10.32
C ILE A 52 10.84 -1.48 9.91
N PHE A 53 11.69 -0.59 10.41
CA PHE A 53 13.13 -0.67 10.18
C PHE A 53 13.74 -1.93 10.78
N ASP A 54 13.43 -2.26 12.03
CA ASP A 54 13.91 -3.47 12.68
C ASP A 54 13.45 -4.73 11.94
N ALA A 55 12.19 -4.76 11.49
CA ALA A 55 11.69 -5.83 10.62
C ALA A 55 12.49 -5.94 9.32
N ALA A 56 12.82 -4.81 8.69
CA ALA A 56 13.64 -4.79 7.48
C ALA A 56 15.10 -5.19 7.74
N PHE A 57 15.70 -4.79 8.85
CA PHE A 57 17.06 -5.21 9.23
C PHE A 57 17.14 -6.72 9.48
N ASN A 58 16.13 -7.26 10.17
CA ASN A 58 16.02 -8.68 10.49
C ASN A 58 15.46 -9.54 9.33
N ASN A 59 15.09 -8.91 8.21
CA ASN A 59 14.54 -9.59 7.03
C ASN A 59 13.29 -10.41 7.38
N LEU A 60 12.38 -9.82 8.14
CA LEU A 60 11.09 -10.42 8.45
C LEU A 60 10.18 -10.44 7.21
N GLU A 61 9.15 -11.28 7.28
CA GLU A 61 8.18 -11.46 6.19
C GLU A 61 7.00 -10.47 6.29
N GLU A 62 6.72 -9.96 7.49
CA GLU A 62 5.58 -9.09 7.79
C GLU A 62 5.97 -7.94 8.72
N ILE A 63 5.14 -6.89 8.74
CA ILE A 63 5.26 -5.78 9.68
C ILE A 63 4.53 -6.19 10.97
N PRO A 64 5.24 -6.34 12.10
CA PRO A 64 4.59 -6.70 13.36
C PRO A 64 3.62 -5.59 13.79
N ASP A 65 2.44 -6.00 14.25
CA ASP A 65 1.39 -5.11 14.78
C ASP A 65 0.98 -3.98 13.81
N TYR A 66 0.92 -4.27 12.50
CA TYR A 66 0.46 -3.30 11.51
C TYR A 66 -0.96 -2.82 11.82
N LYS A 67 -1.14 -1.50 11.91
CA LYS A 67 -2.42 -0.86 12.18
C LYS A 67 -2.85 -0.09 10.96
N LYS A 68 -4.07 -0.36 10.47
CA LYS A 68 -4.69 0.33 9.33
C LYS A 68 -5.36 1.61 9.82
N ASP A 69 -4.61 2.71 9.91
CA ASP A 69 -5.13 3.99 10.34
C ASP A 69 -4.47 5.17 9.61
N ASN A 70 -4.98 6.38 9.87
CA ASN A 70 -4.53 7.60 9.22
C ASN A 70 -3.06 7.96 9.54
N LEU A 71 -2.45 7.34 10.56
CA LEU A 71 -1.05 7.59 10.90
C LEU A 71 -0.08 6.95 9.89
N ASN A 72 -0.55 5.97 9.12
CA ASN A 72 0.27 5.24 8.15
C ASN A 72 0.90 6.15 7.10
N ILE A 73 0.28 7.28 6.79
CA ILE A 73 0.84 8.27 5.87
C ILE A 73 2.08 8.93 6.44
N TYR A 74 2.02 9.40 7.69
CA TYR A 74 3.17 10.01 8.36
C TYR A 74 4.30 8.99 8.53
N VAL A 75 3.95 7.76 8.93
CA VAL A 75 4.91 6.64 9.02
C VAL A 75 5.58 6.39 7.68
N TYR A 76 4.79 6.28 6.60
CA TYR A 76 5.32 6.03 5.26
C TYR A 76 6.22 7.16 4.76
N ILE A 77 5.82 8.42 4.92
CA ILE A 77 6.64 9.57 4.48
C ILE A 77 7.95 9.64 5.30
N LEU A 78 7.89 9.44 6.62
CA LEU A 78 9.10 9.43 7.45
C LEU A 78 10.04 8.29 7.07
N LEU A 79 9.50 7.09 6.79
CA LEU A 79 10.27 5.96 6.26
C LEU A 79 10.95 6.31 4.93
N GLN A 80 10.26 6.97 4.00
CA GLN A 80 10.85 7.38 2.72
C GLN A 80 12.02 8.35 2.93
N ILE A 81 11.88 9.32 3.85
CA ILE A 81 12.95 10.26 4.21
C ILE A 81 14.16 9.50 4.78
N LEU A 82 13.92 8.59 5.72
CA LEU A 82 14.99 7.82 6.36
C LEU A 82 15.68 6.86 5.38
N ILE A 83 14.92 6.16 4.54
CA ILE A 83 15.46 5.29 3.49
C ILE A 83 16.34 6.09 2.52
N TYR A 84 15.88 7.28 2.13
CA TYR A 84 16.66 8.19 1.29
C TYR A 84 17.96 8.63 1.97
N ALA A 85 17.89 9.04 3.23
CA ALA A 85 19.04 9.50 4.01
C ALA A 85 20.06 8.39 4.27
N LEU A 86 19.61 7.17 4.59
CA LEU A 86 20.48 6.01 4.81
C LEU A 86 21.15 5.52 3.52
N ASN A 87 20.52 5.77 2.37
CA ASN A 87 20.99 5.38 1.04
C ASN A 87 21.44 3.91 0.96
N ASN A 88 20.76 3.03 1.69
CA ASN A 88 21.07 1.61 1.76
C ASN A 88 20.09 0.81 0.89
N LYS A 89 20.58 0.29 -0.24
CA LYS A 89 19.77 -0.47 -1.21
C LYS A 89 19.16 -1.74 -0.60
N ILE A 90 19.87 -2.42 0.29
CA ILE A 90 19.38 -3.67 0.91
C ILE A 90 18.19 -3.35 1.80
N ILE A 91 18.32 -2.36 2.68
CA ILE A 91 17.24 -1.96 3.58
C ILE A 91 16.04 -1.43 2.79
N ARG A 92 16.27 -0.57 1.80
CA ARG A 92 15.20 -0.10 0.91
C ARG A 92 14.39 -1.25 0.29
N ASN A 93 15.08 -2.24 -0.26
CA ASN A 93 14.42 -3.39 -0.90
C ASN A 93 13.64 -4.22 0.11
N ARG A 94 14.18 -4.43 1.32
CA ARG A 94 13.49 -5.19 2.38
C ARG A 94 12.26 -4.45 2.89
N THR A 95 12.33 -3.12 3.08
CA THR A 95 11.16 -2.32 3.44
C THR A 95 10.09 -2.35 2.35
N ALA A 96 10.47 -2.25 1.08
CA ALA A 96 9.51 -2.37 -0.03
C ALA A 96 8.85 -3.76 -0.06
N ASN A 97 9.60 -4.81 0.22
CA ASN A 97 9.08 -6.18 0.32
C ASN A 97 8.08 -6.34 1.47
N LEU A 98 8.36 -5.78 2.64
CA LEU A 98 7.44 -5.77 3.78
C LEU A 98 6.10 -5.12 3.42
N TYR A 99 6.12 -3.94 2.80
CA TYR A 99 4.89 -3.27 2.36
C TYR A 99 4.14 -4.08 1.29
N SER A 100 4.86 -4.68 0.33
CA SER A 100 4.24 -5.49 -0.72
C SER A 100 3.55 -6.73 -0.17
N LYS A 101 4.19 -7.42 0.79
CA LYS A 101 3.61 -8.60 1.45
C LYS A 101 2.42 -8.24 2.33
N ASN A 102 2.53 -7.17 3.10
CA ASN A 102 1.42 -6.70 3.93
C ASN A 102 0.21 -6.32 3.06
N ALA A 103 0.44 -5.59 1.97
CA ALA A 103 -0.62 -5.24 1.03
C ALA A 103 -1.26 -6.47 0.37
N TYR A 104 -0.46 -7.47 -0.02
CA TYR A 104 -0.97 -8.72 -0.56
C TYR A 104 -1.90 -9.43 0.43
N ILE A 105 -1.47 -9.60 1.69
CA ILE A 105 -2.26 -10.25 2.74
C ILE A 105 -3.57 -9.49 2.97
N ASP A 106 -3.52 -8.16 2.95
CA ASP A 106 -4.69 -7.31 3.14
C ASP A 106 -5.69 -7.44 1.98
N MET A 107 -5.21 -7.35 0.74
CA MET A 107 -6.05 -7.44 -0.46
C MET A 107 -6.65 -8.83 -0.65
N GLU A 108 -5.93 -9.89 -0.30
CA GLU A 108 -6.43 -11.27 -0.35
C GLU A 108 -7.59 -11.49 0.65
N ARG A 109 -7.64 -10.72 1.75
CA ARG A 109 -8.69 -10.84 2.77
C ARG A 109 -9.91 -9.97 2.50
N ASP A 110 -9.72 -8.78 1.95
CA ASP A 110 -10.79 -7.78 1.82
C ASP A 110 -11.77 -8.08 0.67
N ASP A 111 -11.40 -8.94 -0.30
CA ASP A 111 -12.20 -9.42 -1.45
C ASP A 111 -13.04 -8.33 -2.16
N ASN A 112 -12.53 -7.09 -2.17
CA ASN A 112 -13.22 -5.95 -2.78
C ASN A 112 -12.61 -5.62 -4.15
N ASN A 113 -13.24 -6.17 -5.19
CA ASN A 113 -12.85 -5.94 -6.59
C ASN A 113 -12.91 -4.46 -7.00
N SER A 114 -13.77 -3.63 -6.40
CA SER A 114 -13.82 -2.20 -6.71
C SER A 114 -12.57 -1.48 -6.22
N ASP A 115 -12.14 -1.75 -4.98
CA ASP A 115 -10.95 -1.13 -4.41
C ASP A 115 -9.68 -1.58 -5.16
N LEU A 116 -9.62 -2.86 -5.54
CA LEU A 116 -8.52 -3.38 -6.34
C LEU A 116 -8.43 -2.69 -7.72
N TYR A 117 -9.58 -2.46 -8.37
CA TYR A 117 -9.62 -1.72 -9.62
C TYR A 117 -9.10 -0.28 -9.48
N ASP A 118 -9.54 0.42 -8.44
CA ASP A 118 -9.09 1.79 -8.15
C ASP A 118 -7.59 1.85 -7.86
N ILE A 119 -7.05 0.85 -7.14
CA ILE A 119 -5.61 0.72 -6.89
C ILE A 119 -4.84 0.53 -8.19
N CYS A 120 -5.26 -0.41 -9.04
CA CYS A 120 -4.61 -0.67 -10.31
C CYS A 120 -4.62 0.57 -11.23
N LYS A 121 -5.74 1.30 -11.25
CA LYS A 121 -5.85 2.59 -11.96
C LYS A 121 -4.90 3.64 -11.39
N ASP A 122 -4.78 3.76 -10.07
CA ASP A 122 -3.89 4.74 -9.45
C ASP A 122 -2.41 4.41 -9.70
N LEU A 123 -2.09 3.12 -9.83
CA LEU A 123 -0.79 2.60 -10.25
C LEU A 123 -0.52 2.73 -11.76
N ASP A 124 -1.46 3.27 -12.53
CA ASP A 124 -1.37 3.41 -13.98
C ASP A 124 -1.19 2.07 -14.72
N LEU A 125 -1.81 1.00 -14.19
CA LEU A 125 -1.82 -0.32 -14.82
C LEU A 125 -2.91 -0.38 -15.89
N ASP A 126 -2.57 -0.85 -17.09
CA ASP A 126 -3.53 -1.07 -18.17
C ASP A 126 -4.34 -2.35 -17.93
N ILE A 127 -5.39 -2.20 -17.11
CA ILE A 127 -6.31 -3.27 -16.76
C ILE A 127 -7.72 -2.98 -17.28
N HIS A 128 -8.39 -4.04 -17.71
CA HIS A 128 -9.80 -4.03 -18.04
C HIS A 128 -10.59 -4.67 -16.91
N PHE A 129 -11.71 -4.04 -16.56
CA PHE A 129 -12.61 -4.51 -15.52
C PHE A 129 -13.98 -4.84 -16.11
N TYR A 130 -14.48 -6.03 -15.80
CA TYR A 130 -15.76 -6.55 -16.25
C TYR A 130 -16.74 -6.60 -15.09
N ASP A 131 -17.90 -5.99 -15.27
CA ASP A 131 -19.05 -6.16 -14.39
C ASP A 131 -20.31 -6.31 -15.27
N PRO A 132 -20.87 -7.52 -15.42
CA PRO A 132 -20.56 -8.76 -14.70
C PRO A 132 -19.22 -9.43 -15.09
N PRO A 133 -18.69 -10.38 -14.29
CA PRO A 133 -17.47 -11.13 -14.61
C PRO A 133 -17.53 -11.87 -15.96
N GLU A 134 -16.40 -12.00 -16.64
CA GLU A 134 -16.27 -12.76 -17.89
C GLU A 134 -15.75 -14.18 -17.62
N SER A 135 -16.33 -15.17 -18.31
CA SER A 135 -15.87 -16.57 -18.22
C SER A 135 -14.70 -16.81 -19.16
N TYR A 136 -13.59 -17.34 -18.63
CA TYR A 136 -12.38 -17.61 -19.40
C TYR A 136 -12.01 -19.10 -19.46
N GLY A 137 -12.71 -19.95 -18.71
CA GLY A 137 -12.38 -21.37 -18.67
C GLY A 137 -13.41 -22.23 -17.95
N LEU A 138 -13.16 -23.53 -17.97
CA LEU A 138 -13.94 -24.53 -17.26
C LEU A 138 -12.98 -25.41 -16.46
N LYS A 139 -13.21 -25.51 -15.16
CA LYS A 139 -12.52 -26.45 -14.29
C LYS A 139 -13.39 -27.69 -14.14
N ILE A 140 -12.84 -28.85 -14.52
CA ILE A 140 -13.53 -30.14 -14.45
C ILE A 140 -12.90 -30.95 -13.33
N ILE A 141 -13.67 -31.24 -12.28
CA ILE A 141 -13.27 -32.13 -11.19
C ILE A 141 -14.27 -33.29 -11.16
N LYS A 142 -13.84 -34.45 -11.68
CA LYS A 142 -14.71 -35.62 -11.89
C LYS A 142 -15.95 -35.24 -12.72
N ASP A 143 -17.14 -35.33 -12.13
CA ASP A 143 -18.42 -35.01 -12.78
C ASP A 143 -18.89 -33.56 -12.53
N GLN A 144 -18.15 -32.77 -11.75
CA GLN A 144 -18.47 -31.37 -11.50
C GLN A 144 -17.76 -30.47 -12.52
N ARG A 145 -18.54 -29.55 -13.11
CA ARG A 145 -18.06 -28.50 -14.00
C ARG A 145 -18.25 -27.16 -13.32
N GLU A 146 -17.14 -26.48 -13.07
CA GLU A 146 -17.11 -25.14 -12.51
C GLU A 146 -16.67 -24.16 -13.60
N LYS A 147 -17.44 -23.08 -13.80
CA LYS A 147 -17.01 -21.99 -14.69
C LYS A 147 -15.94 -21.18 -13.97
N LEU A 148 -14.83 -20.96 -14.65
CA LEU A 148 -13.82 -20.02 -14.20
C LEU A 148 -14.19 -18.66 -14.76
N GLU A 149 -14.35 -17.69 -13.87
CA GLU A 149 -14.79 -16.33 -14.16
C GLU A 149 -13.79 -15.34 -13.58
N THR A 150 -13.64 -14.18 -14.23
CA THR A 150 -12.76 -13.10 -13.78
C THR A 150 -13.42 -11.75 -14.00
N ASN A 151 -13.21 -10.82 -13.07
CA ASN A 151 -13.55 -9.42 -13.25
C ASN A 151 -12.42 -8.63 -13.91
N PHE A 152 -11.23 -9.21 -14.10
CA PHE A 152 -10.05 -8.49 -14.56
C PHE A 152 -9.37 -9.16 -15.75
N SER A 153 -8.87 -8.35 -16.68
CA SER A 153 -7.89 -8.74 -17.69
C SER A 153 -6.81 -7.65 -17.86
N ILE A 154 -5.63 -8.05 -18.34
CA ILE A 154 -4.51 -7.14 -18.64
C ILE A 154 -4.35 -7.15 -20.17
N HIS A 155 -4.26 -5.98 -20.80
CA HIS A 155 -3.92 -5.92 -22.22
C HIS A 155 -2.43 -6.25 -22.42
N TYR A 156 -2.16 -7.13 -23.38
CA TYR A 156 -0.82 -7.49 -23.87
C TYR A 156 -0.64 -7.06 -25.31
#